data_AF-A0A969XQQ5-F1
#
_entry.id   AF-A0A969XQQ5-F1
#
_cell.length_a   1.000
_cell.length_b   1.000
_cell.length_c   1.000
_cell.angle_alpha   90.00
_cell.angle_beta   90.00
_cell.angle_gamma   90.00
#
_symmetry.space_group_name_H-M   'P 1'
#
loop_
_entity.id
_entity.type
_entity.pdbx_description
1 polymer ?
#
loop_
_entity_poly.entity_id
_entity_poly.type
_entity_poly.pdbx_seq_one_letter_code
_entity_poly.pdbx_strand_id
1 'polypeptide(L)'
;GAANVARTILTEDRDGTMPRLFTTPTRHGTIIGGKFVSVFVTVLLQAVVLLIAGRLIFGIDWGRIDAVVLLTLVAAGVAGGLALLIIAFARTPAQAGAIGSGIYLVLALLGGNFTGTAQTGDTYAVVQKLTPNGWLIQGWDTALRGGGALDIRWQVLVPLGFAVAFFFFAVLRMRRRFS
;
A
#
# COMPACT_ATOMS: atom_id res chain seq x y z
N GLY A 1 2.31 2.74 23.28
CA GLY A 1 1.40 3.68 22.62
C GLY A 1 0.10 3.02 22.20
N ALA A 2 0.11 2.27 21.09
CA ALA A 2 -1.08 1.65 20.49
C ALA A 2 -1.85 0.64 21.39
N ALA A 3 -1.16 -0.01 22.32
CA ALA A 3 -1.78 -0.96 23.27
C ALA A 3 -2.74 -0.30 24.27
N ASN A 4 -2.61 1.01 24.52
CA ASN A 4 -3.49 1.75 25.42
C ASN A 4 -4.77 2.20 24.72
N VAL A 5 -4.68 2.60 23.45
CA VAL A 5 -5.83 2.98 22.60
C VAL A 5 -6.77 1.79 22.39
N ALA A 6 -6.22 0.60 22.17
CA ALA A 6 -7.00 -0.63 22.07
C ALA A 6 -7.74 -0.96 23.38
N ARG A 7 -7.15 -0.62 24.54
CA ARG A 7 -7.77 -0.81 25.85
C ARG A 7 -8.95 0.15 26.06
N THR A 8 -8.82 1.41 25.65
CA THR A 8 -9.88 2.42 25.80
C THR A 8 -11.12 2.10 24.96
N ILE A 9 -10.92 1.63 23.73
CA ILE A 9 -12.03 1.25 22.81
C ILE A 9 -12.81 0.04 23.35
N LEU A 10 -12.12 -0.93 23.99
CA LEU A 10 -12.76 -2.11 24.58
C LEU A 10 -13.52 -1.80 25.88
N THR A 11 -13.14 -0.74 26.61
CA THR A 11 -13.92 -0.21 27.74
C THR A 11 -15.18 0.51 27.25
N GLU A 12 -15.13 1.28 26.17
CA GLU A 12 -16.31 1.94 25.59
C GLU A 12 -17.35 0.95 25.04
N ASP A 13 -16.92 -0.21 24.53
CA ASP A 13 -17.81 -1.27 24.05
C ASP A 13 -18.62 -1.93 25.20
N ARG A 14 -18.10 -1.88 26.44
CA ARG A 14 -18.78 -2.41 27.63
C ARG A 14 -19.79 -1.46 28.26
N ASP A 15 -19.64 -0.15 28.07
CA ASP A 15 -20.49 0.87 28.68
C ASP A 15 -21.79 1.16 27.88
N GLY A 16 -22.07 0.38 26.83
CA GLY A 16 -23.39 0.39 26.17
C GLY A 16 -23.69 1.65 25.34
N THR A 17 -22.69 2.46 24.98
CA THR A 17 -22.84 3.64 24.11
C THR A 17 -22.88 3.33 22.60
N MET A 18 -22.50 2.11 22.21
CA MET A 18 -22.46 1.60 20.83
C MET A 18 -23.79 1.60 20.01
N PRO A 19 -25.00 1.53 20.60
CA PRO A 19 -26.22 1.41 19.78
C PRO A 19 -26.64 2.67 19.00
N ARG A 20 -26.00 3.84 19.21
CA ARG A 20 -26.41 5.10 18.56
C ARG A 20 -25.71 5.41 17.22
N LEU A 21 -24.71 4.64 16.81
CA LEU A 21 -23.99 4.86 15.54
C LEU A 21 -24.52 4.01 14.35
N PHE A 22 -25.49 3.13 14.57
CA PHE A 22 -25.99 2.16 13.56
C PHE A 22 -27.19 2.64 12.73
N THR A 23 -27.41 3.93 12.57
CA THR A 23 -28.60 4.47 11.85
C THR A 23 -28.30 5.17 10.53
N THR A 24 -27.07 5.12 9.99
CA THR A 24 -26.77 5.85 8.74
C THR A 24 -26.81 4.94 7.50
N PRO A 25 -27.64 5.24 6.47
CA PRO A 25 -27.74 4.48 5.23
C PRO A 25 -26.58 4.84 4.29
N THR A 26 -25.35 4.57 4.69
CA THR A 26 -24.17 4.90 3.88
C THR A 26 -23.91 3.76 2.89
N ARG A 27 -23.94 4.06 1.59
CA ARG A 27 -23.63 3.08 0.54
C ARG A 27 -22.26 2.44 0.80
N HIS A 28 -22.17 1.11 0.79
CA HIS A 28 -20.95 0.37 1.12
C HIS A 28 -19.74 0.79 0.28
N GLY A 29 -19.96 1.19 -0.97
CA GLY A 29 -18.91 1.72 -1.85
C GLY A 29 -18.27 3.02 -1.35
N THR A 30 -19.05 3.92 -0.73
CA THR A 30 -18.55 5.19 -0.17
C THR A 30 -17.67 4.94 1.05
N ILE A 31 -18.01 3.94 1.87
CA ILE A 31 -17.20 3.55 3.05
C ILE A 31 -15.86 2.96 2.60
N ILE A 32 -15.87 2.04 1.62
CA ILE A 32 -14.66 1.39 1.11
C ILE A 32 -13.76 2.42 0.40
N GLY A 33 -14.35 3.28 -0.43
CA GLY A 33 -13.63 4.38 -1.09
C GLY A 33 -13.01 5.35 -0.08
N GLY A 34 -13.75 5.75 0.95
CA GLY A 34 -13.22 6.60 2.03
C GLY A 34 -12.05 5.97 2.78
N LYS A 35 -12.13 4.66 3.07
CA LYS A 35 -11.01 3.91 3.67
C LYS A 35 -9.80 3.84 2.74
N PHE A 36 -10.01 3.59 1.44
CA PHE A 36 -8.92 3.62 0.46
C PHE A 36 -8.20 4.97 0.46
N VAL A 37 -8.96 6.06 0.34
CA VAL A 37 -8.43 7.42 0.31
C VAL A 37 -7.67 7.74 1.60
N SER A 38 -8.19 7.32 2.76
CA SER A 38 -7.50 7.50 4.04
C SER A 38 -6.13 6.81 4.07
N VAL A 39 -6.05 5.54 3.64
CA VAL A 39 -4.77 4.82 3.58
C VAL A 39 -3.84 5.45 2.54
N PHE A 40 -4.36 5.76 1.36
CA PHE A 40 -3.62 6.39 0.27
C PHE A 40 -2.96 7.70 0.71
N VAL A 41 -3.73 8.62 1.30
CA VAL A 41 -3.21 9.91 1.78
C VAL A 41 -2.19 9.73 2.90
N THR A 42 -2.43 8.78 3.81
CA THR A 42 -1.50 8.49 4.90
C THR A 42 -0.15 8.00 4.36
N VAL A 43 -0.16 7.03 3.45
CA VAL A 43 1.06 6.49 2.84
C VAL A 43 1.76 7.53 1.98
N LEU A 44 1.01 8.33 1.22
CA LEU A 44 1.54 9.40 0.41
C LEU A 44 2.26 10.45 1.28
N LEU A 45 1.64 10.89 2.37
CA LEU A 45 2.25 11.84 3.29
C LEU A 45 3.53 11.28 3.92
N GLN A 46 3.50 10.01 4.37
CA GLN A 46 4.68 9.34 4.91
C GLN A 46 5.81 9.27 3.87
N ALA A 47 5.51 8.89 2.64
CA ALA A 47 6.49 8.82 1.56
C ALA A 47 7.09 10.19 1.24
N VAL A 48 6.27 11.25 1.15
CA VAL A 48 6.74 12.63 0.91
C VAL A 48 7.70 13.08 2.00
N VAL A 49 7.35 12.83 3.27
CA VAL A 49 8.24 13.14 4.41
C VAL A 49 9.58 12.42 4.27
N LEU A 50 9.57 11.12 3.92
CA LEU A 50 10.80 10.34 3.74
C LEU A 50 11.63 10.81 2.53
N LEU A 51 11.01 11.18 1.42
CA LEU A 51 11.72 11.69 0.24
C LEU A 51 12.40 13.03 0.52
N ILE A 52 11.69 13.94 1.20
CA ILE A 52 12.23 15.22 1.62
C ILE A 52 13.37 15.02 2.62
N ALA A 53 13.16 14.20 3.65
CA ALA A 53 14.20 13.88 4.62
C ALA A 53 15.43 13.23 3.96
N GLY A 54 15.20 12.31 3.01
CA GLY A 54 16.24 11.68 2.20
C GLY A 54 17.11 12.68 1.45
N ARG A 55 16.48 13.67 0.82
CA ARG A 55 17.18 14.73 0.11
C ARG A 55 17.92 15.69 1.04
N LEU A 56 17.31 16.09 2.16
CA LEU A 56 17.88 17.09 3.06
C LEU A 56 18.97 16.54 3.98
N ILE A 57 18.77 15.33 4.52
CA ILE A 57 19.66 14.72 5.52
C ILE A 57 20.80 13.96 4.82
N PHE A 58 20.48 13.23 3.76
CA PHE A 58 21.43 12.32 3.10
C PHE A 58 21.89 12.82 1.72
N GLY A 59 21.38 13.95 1.23
CA GLY A 59 21.76 14.50 -0.06
C GLY A 59 21.33 13.64 -1.26
N ILE A 60 20.31 12.78 -1.09
CA ILE A 60 19.87 11.86 -2.14
C ILE A 60 19.25 12.66 -3.30
N ASP A 61 19.80 12.48 -4.49
CA ASP A 61 19.14 12.88 -5.73
C ASP A 61 18.22 11.74 -6.19
N TRP A 62 16.92 11.93 -5.97
CA TRP A 62 15.88 10.96 -6.37
C TRP A 62 15.64 10.92 -7.89
N GLY A 63 16.30 11.80 -8.65
CA GLY A 63 16.12 11.94 -10.09
C GLY A 63 15.01 12.91 -10.46
N ARG A 64 14.44 12.71 -11.66
CA ARG A 64 13.48 13.64 -12.22
C ARG A 64 12.14 13.61 -11.47
N ILE A 65 11.59 14.80 -11.21
CA ILE A 65 10.39 14.98 -10.38
C ILE A 65 9.15 14.25 -10.93
N ASP A 66 9.03 14.16 -12.26
CA ASP A 66 7.94 13.45 -12.94
C ASP A 66 7.95 11.96 -12.61
N ALA A 67 9.12 11.32 -12.62
CA ALA A 67 9.28 9.92 -12.24
C ALA A 67 8.98 9.69 -10.74
N VAL A 68 9.55 10.53 -9.87
CA VAL A 68 9.40 10.47 -8.41
C VAL A 68 7.93 10.57 -8.01
N VAL A 69 7.18 11.53 -8.58
CA VAL A 69 5.77 11.74 -8.28
C VAL A 69 4.94 10.53 -8.72
N LEU A 70 5.14 10.03 -9.94
CA LEU A 70 4.39 8.88 -10.46
C LEU A 70 4.62 7.61 -9.64
N LEU A 71 5.88 7.29 -9.33
CA LEU A 71 6.22 6.11 -8.53
C LEU A 71 5.61 6.18 -7.13
N THR A 72 5.63 7.37 -6.51
CA THR A 72 5.08 7.59 -5.17
C THR A 72 3.57 7.44 -5.15
N LEU A 73 2.86 8.04 -6.11
CA LEU A 73 1.40 7.93 -6.23
C LEU A 73 0.98 6.48 -6.46
N VAL A 74 1.67 5.78 -7.36
CA VAL A 74 1.35 4.37 -7.65
C VAL A 74 1.67 3.46 -6.46
N ALA A 75 2.79 3.68 -5.77
CA ALA A 75 3.12 2.93 -4.55
C ALA A 75 2.05 3.12 -3.46
N ALA A 76 1.57 4.35 -3.25
CA ALA A 76 0.47 4.63 -2.33
C ALA A 76 -0.83 3.93 -2.76
N GLY A 77 -1.12 3.89 -4.08
CA GLY A 77 -2.25 3.16 -4.64
C GLY A 77 -2.19 1.65 -4.38
N VAL A 78 -1.03 1.03 -4.61
CA VAL A 78 -0.78 -0.39 -4.33
C VAL A 78 -0.97 -0.68 -2.84
N ALA A 79 -0.37 0.12 -1.97
CA ALA A 79 -0.49 -0.04 -0.51
C ALA A 79 -1.95 0.08 -0.05
N GLY A 80 -2.69 1.08 -0.55
CA GLY A 80 -4.11 1.26 -0.26
C GLY A 80 -4.96 0.09 -0.74
N GLY A 81 -4.74 -0.39 -1.96
CA GLY A 81 -5.45 -1.53 -2.53
C GLY A 81 -5.20 -2.81 -1.73
N LEU A 82 -3.94 -3.08 -1.40
CA LEU A 82 -3.55 -4.24 -0.61
C LEU A 82 -4.11 -4.19 0.81
N ALA A 83 -4.07 -3.02 1.47
CA ALA A 83 -4.65 -2.83 2.79
C ALA A 83 -6.15 -3.14 2.80
N LEU A 84 -6.89 -2.65 1.81
CA LEU A 84 -8.31 -2.98 1.68
C LEU A 84 -8.55 -4.47 1.43
N LEU A 85 -7.73 -5.11 0.60
CA LEU A 85 -7.82 -6.54 0.35
C LEU A 85 -7.63 -7.33 1.65
N ILE A 86 -6.61 -7.00 2.44
CA ILE A 86 -6.36 -7.62 3.75
C ILE A 86 -7.59 -7.45 4.67
N ILE A 87 -8.12 -6.22 4.75
CA ILE A 87 -9.30 -5.92 5.57
C ILE A 87 -10.54 -6.71 5.10
N ALA A 88 -10.67 -6.98 3.80
CA ALA A 88 -11.79 -7.76 3.25
C ALA A 88 -11.80 -9.21 3.76
N PHE A 89 -10.63 -9.79 4.07
CA PHE A 89 -10.49 -11.16 4.59
C PHE A 89 -10.36 -11.21 6.12
N ALA A 90 -9.86 -10.15 6.75
CA ALA A 90 -9.71 -10.11 8.19
C ALA A 90 -11.07 -10.06 8.92
N ARG A 91 -11.14 -10.75 10.05
CA ARG A 91 -12.27 -10.72 10.98
C ARG A 91 -12.00 -9.84 12.19
N THR A 92 -10.74 -9.63 12.55
CA THR A 92 -10.33 -8.80 13.69
C THR A 92 -9.16 -7.87 13.32
N PRO A 93 -8.96 -6.76 14.05
CA PRO A 93 -7.79 -5.88 13.85
C PRO A 93 -6.45 -6.61 14.04
N ALA A 94 -6.37 -7.49 15.03
CA ALA A 94 -5.17 -8.31 15.28
C ALA A 94 -4.86 -9.23 14.09
N GLN A 95 -5.89 -9.85 13.50
CA GLN A 95 -5.72 -10.68 12.31
C GLN A 95 -5.28 -9.85 11.10
N ALA A 96 -5.85 -8.66 10.90
CA ALA A 96 -5.44 -7.77 9.82
C ALA A 96 -3.96 -7.37 9.94
N GLY A 97 -3.50 -7.06 11.16
CA GLY A 97 -2.09 -6.77 11.45
C GLY A 97 -1.17 -7.95 11.14
N ALA A 98 -1.50 -9.14 11.65
CA ALA A 98 -0.69 -10.34 11.44
C ALA A 98 -0.60 -10.74 9.96
N ILE A 99 -1.74 -10.76 9.25
CA ILE A 99 -1.78 -11.06 7.81
C ILE A 99 -0.99 -10.02 7.03
N GLY A 100 -1.19 -8.73 7.34
CA GLY A 100 -0.49 -7.64 6.69
C GLY A 100 1.02 -7.78 6.81
N SER A 101 1.54 -7.94 8.02
CA SER A 101 2.98 -8.13 8.26
C SER A 101 3.55 -9.34 7.51
N GLY A 102 2.83 -10.46 7.50
CA GLY A 102 3.24 -11.66 6.76
C GLY A 102 3.32 -11.41 5.25
N ILE A 103 2.30 -10.76 4.67
CA ILE A 103 2.29 -10.40 3.25
C ILE A 103 3.43 -9.43 2.94
N TYR A 104 3.64 -8.39 3.76
CA TYR A 104 4.74 -7.44 3.56
C TYR A 104 6.10 -8.13 3.56
N LEU A 105 6.33 -9.07 4.48
CA LEU A 105 7.57 -9.85 4.51
C LEU A 105 7.75 -10.67 3.23
N VAL A 106 6.71 -11.39 2.80
CA VAL A 106 6.76 -12.18 1.55
C VAL A 106 7.03 -11.28 0.35
N LEU A 107 6.32 -10.16 0.23
CA LEU A 107 6.55 -9.20 -0.84
C LEU A 107 7.98 -8.65 -0.80
N ALA A 108 8.50 -8.28 0.38
CA ALA A 108 9.86 -7.77 0.52
C ALA A 108 10.92 -8.79 0.09
N LEU A 109 10.74 -10.07 0.43
CA LEU A 109 11.63 -11.16 0.02
C LEU A 109 11.59 -11.41 -1.49
N LEU A 110 10.40 -11.39 -2.10
CA LEU A 110 10.23 -11.72 -3.52
C LEU A 110 10.54 -10.53 -4.45
N GLY A 111 10.19 -9.32 -4.04
CA GLY A 111 10.27 -8.14 -4.91
C GLY A 111 11.60 -7.40 -4.86
N GLY A 112 12.63 -7.95 -4.21
CA GLY A 112 13.98 -7.39 -4.31
C GLY A 112 14.33 -6.29 -3.31
N ASN A 113 13.54 -6.11 -2.24
CA ASN A 113 13.82 -5.07 -1.24
C ASN A 113 15.18 -5.25 -0.53
N PHE A 114 15.68 -6.48 -0.45
CA PHE A 114 16.97 -6.81 0.20
C PHE A 114 18.12 -7.02 -0.78
N THR A 115 17.81 -7.22 -2.06
CA THR A 115 18.77 -7.69 -3.08
C THR A 115 18.95 -6.68 -4.22
N GLY A 116 18.07 -5.69 -4.34
CA GLY A 116 18.13 -4.65 -5.37
C GLY A 116 17.78 -5.16 -6.77
N THR A 117 18.20 -4.40 -7.78
CA THR A 117 17.95 -4.64 -9.21
C THR A 117 19.12 -5.28 -9.96
N ALA A 118 20.28 -5.46 -9.30
CA ALA A 118 21.54 -5.81 -9.95
C ALA A 118 21.65 -7.26 -10.45
N GLN A 119 20.69 -8.13 -10.14
CA GLN A 119 20.72 -9.56 -10.49
C GLN A 119 19.77 -9.86 -11.66
N THR A 120 20.11 -9.40 -12.85
CA THR A 120 19.23 -9.42 -14.04
C THR A 120 19.24 -10.75 -14.82
N GLY A 121 20.21 -11.64 -14.58
CA GLY A 121 20.37 -12.91 -15.32
C GLY A 121 19.75 -14.13 -14.66
N ASP A 122 19.32 -14.03 -13.41
CA ASP A 122 18.88 -15.17 -12.60
C ASP A 122 17.35 -15.34 -12.61
N THR A 123 16.89 -16.57 -12.35
CA THR A 123 15.48 -16.93 -12.09
C THR A 123 14.79 -15.95 -11.13
N TYR A 124 15.53 -15.35 -10.21
CA TYR A 124 15.04 -14.36 -9.27
C TYR A 124 14.55 -13.05 -9.92
N ALA A 125 15.13 -12.61 -11.04
CA ALA A 125 14.64 -11.45 -11.79
C ALA A 125 13.22 -11.67 -12.33
N VAL A 126 12.87 -12.91 -12.68
CA VAL A 126 11.51 -13.29 -13.09
C VAL A 126 10.57 -13.22 -11.89
N VAL A 127 11.01 -13.72 -10.73
CA VAL A 127 10.24 -13.70 -9.48
C VAL A 127 9.92 -12.26 -9.03
N GLN A 128 10.88 -11.34 -9.13
CA GLN A 128 10.65 -9.93 -8.80
C GLN A 128 9.53 -9.30 -9.63
N LYS A 129 9.36 -9.71 -10.90
CA LYS A 129 8.31 -9.19 -11.78
C LYS A 129 6.91 -9.73 -11.45
N LEU A 130 6.79 -10.70 -10.54
CA LEU A 130 5.51 -11.22 -10.08
C LEU A 130 4.88 -10.37 -8.96
N THR A 131 5.63 -9.42 -8.37
CA THR A 131 5.15 -8.60 -7.26
C THR A 131 5.11 -7.12 -7.63
N PRO A 132 4.17 -6.33 -7.09
CA PRO A 132 4.09 -4.91 -7.40
C PRO A 132 5.33 -4.14 -6.92
N ASN A 133 5.95 -4.54 -5.81
CA ASN A 133 7.12 -3.87 -5.27
C ASN A 133 8.39 -4.12 -6.11
N GLY A 134 8.52 -5.25 -6.80
CA GLY A 134 9.66 -5.47 -7.71
C GLY A 134 9.66 -4.51 -8.90
N TRP A 135 8.49 -4.26 -9.49
CA TRP A 135 8.33 -3.22 -10.50
C TRP A 135 8.62 -1.82 -9.97
N LEU A 136 8.15 -1.49 -8.76
CA LEU A 136 8.43 -0.19 -8.13
C LEU A 136 9.92 0.01 -7.85
N ILE A 137 10.62 -1.01 -7.37
CA ILE A 137 12.06 -0.97 -7.11
C ILE A 137 12.85 -0.73 -8.41
N GLN A 138 12.48 -1.42 -9.50
CA GLN A 138 13.06 -1.17 -10.83
C GLN A 138 12.77 0.25 -11.33
N GLY A 139 11.59 0.79 -11.02
CA GLY A 139 11.22 2.16 -11.34
C GLY A 139 12.10 3.17 -10.60
N TRP A 140 12.31 2.98 -9.30
CA TRP A 140 13.18 3.82 -8.49
C TRP A 140 14.64 3.76 -8.95
N ASP A 141 15.17 2.58 -9.27
CA ASP A 141 16.53 2.44 -9.83
C ASP A 141 16.67 3.20 -11.17
N THR A 142 15.65 3.15 -12.02
CA THR A 142 15.62 3.92 -13.29
C THR A 142 15.56 5.43 -13.03
N ALA A 143 14.74 5.87 -12.08
CA ALA A 143 14.63 7.29 -11.70
C ALA A 143 15.94 7.83 -11.13
N LEU A 144 16.60 7.08 -10.24
CA LEU A 144 17.89 7.42 -9.65
C LEU A 144 19.02 7.52 -10.69
N ARG A 145 18.89 6.83 -11.84
CA ARG A 145 19.80 6.93 -12.98
C ARG A 145 19.45 8.06 -13.95
N GLY A 146 18.50 8.92 -13.60
CA GLY A 146 18.08 10.08 -14.40
C GLY A 146 16.92 9.83 -15.36
N GLY A 147 16.29 8.64 -15.31
CA GLY A 147 15.12 8.32 -16.13
C GLY A 147 13.89 9.17 -15.78
N GLY A 148 13.09 9.51 -16.79
CA GLY A 148 11.86 10.27 -16.66
C GLY A 148 10.60 9.41 -16.68
N ALA A 149 9.43 10.06 -16.72
CA ALA A 149 8.13 9.37 -16.70
C ALA A 149 7.95 8.32 -17.83
N LEU A 150 8.47 8.60 -19.03
CA LEU A 150 8.36 7.68 -20.16
C LEU A 150 9.23 6.43 -20.00
N ASP A 151 10.37 6.55 -19.30
CA ASP A 151 11.32 5.45 -19.08
C ASP A 151 10.78 4.45 -18.06
N ILE A 152 10.00 4.93 -17.09
CA ILE A 152 9.39 4.11 -16.03
C ILE A 152 7.95 3.68 -16.34
N ARG A 153 7.47 3.83 -17.59
CA ARG A 153 6.05 3.62 -17.93
C ARG A 153 5.52 2.25 -17.51
N TRP A 154 6.30 1.19 -17.63
CA TRP A 154 5.86 -0.16 -17.24
C TRP A 154 5.89 -0.36 -15.72
N GLN A 155 6.86 0.26 -15.07
CA GLN A 155 7.03 0.31 -13.63
C GLN A 155 5.95 1.15 -12.93
N VAL A 156 5.19 1.93 -13.70
CA VAL A 156 3.96 2.63 -13.28
C VAL A 156 2.72 1.81 -13.64
N LEU A 157 2.57 1.40 -14.91
CA LEU A 157 1.36 0.74 -15.40
C LEU A 157 1.10 -0.62 -14.75
N VAL A 158 2.14 -1.44 -14.56
CA VAL A 158 1.97 -2.78 -13.99
C VAL A 158 1.57 -2.70 -12.51
N PRO A 159 2.25 -1.95 -11.64
CA PRO A 159 1.80 -1.78 -10.25
C PRO A 159 0.44 -1.08 -10.13
N LEU A 160 0.10 -0.17 -11.04
CA LEU A 160 -1.25 0.40 -11.10
C LEU A 160 -2.30 -0.70 -11.37
N GLY A 161 -2.00 -1.65 -12.25
CA GLY A 161 -2.81 -2.85 -12.47
C GLY A 161 -3.01 -3.68 -11.19
N PHE A 162 -1.95 -3.87 -10.39
CA PHE A 162 -2.06 -4.52 -9.07
C PHE A 162 -2.95 -3.72 -8.11
N ALA A 163 -2.79 -2.40 -8.04
CA ALA A 163 -3.61 -1.54 -7.19
C ALA A 163 -5.11 -1.67 -7.53
N VAL A 164 -5.44 -1.61 -8.83
CA VAL A 164 -6.81 -1.80 -9.33
C VAL A 164 -7.33 -3.20 -9.02
N ALA A 165 -6.52 -4.24 -9.25
CA ALA A 165 -6.90 -5.62 -8.95
C ALA A 165 -7.18 -5.82 -7.45
N PHE A 166 -6.30 -5.37 -6.56
CA PHE A 166 -6.49 -5.48 -5.12
C PHE A 166 -7.75 -4.74 -4.66
N PHE A 167 -7.96 -3.52 -5.14
CA PHE A 167 -9.16 -2.75 -4.85
C PHE A 167 -10.42 -3.48 -5.33
N PHE A 168 -10.42 -3.97 -6.57
CA PHE A 168 -11.54 -4.69 -7.17
C PHE A 168 -11.89 -5.97 -6.39
N PHE A 169 -10.90 -6.80 -6.07
CA PHE A 169 -11.12 -8.02 -5.29
C PHE A 169 -11.59 -7.71 -3.86
N ALA A 170 -11.07 -6.65 -3.24
CA ALA A 170 -11.54 -6.20 -1.94
C ALA A 170 -13.04 -5.84 -1.97
N VAL A 171 -13.46 -5.04 -2.97
CA VAL A 171 -14.86 -4.65 -3.15
C VAL A 171 -15.75 -5.87 -3.40
N LEU A 172 -15.36 -6.79 -4.30
CA LEU A 172 -16.13 -8.00 -4.56
C LEU A 172 -16.31 -8.85 -3.31
N ARG A 173 -15.25 -9.05 -2.54
CA ARG A 173 -15.25 -9.87 -1.33
C ARG A 173 -16.12 -9.25 -0.23
N MET A 174 -16.08 -7.93 -0.07
CA MET A 174 -16.90 -7.21 0.90
C MET A 174 -18.38 -7.23 0.50
N ARG A 175 -18.71 -7.05 -0.79
CA ARG A 175 -20.10 -7.15 -1.28
C ARG A 175 -20.73 -8.51 -0.94
N ARG A 176 -20.01 -9.60 -1.18
CA ARG A 176 -20.46 -10.97 -0.84
C ARG A 176 -20.60 -11.23 0.66
N ARG A 177 -20.01 -10.42 1.53
CA ARG A 177 -20.09 -10.59 3.00
C ARG A 177 -21.33 -9.91 3.60
N PHE A 178 -21.90 -8.94 2.88
CA PHE A 178 -23.04 -8.13 3.33
C PHE A 178 -24.29 -8.30 2.43
N SER A 179 -24.30 -9.28 1.53
CA SER A 179 -25.50 -9.80 0.86
C SER A 179 -25.90 -11.09 1.55
#